data_AF-A0A3D3M6T2-F1
#
_entry.id   AF-A0A3D3M6T2-F1
#
_cell.length_a   1.000
_cell.length_b   1.000
_cell.length_c   1.000
_cell.angle_alpha   90.00
_cell.angle_beta   90.00
_cell.angle_gamma   90.00
#
_symmetry.space_group_name_H-M   'P 1'
#
loop_
_entity.id
_entity.type
_entity.pdbx_description
1 polymer ?
#
loop_
_entity_poly.entity_id
_entity_poly.type
_entity_poly.pdbx_seq_one_letter_code
_entity_poly.pdbx_strand_id
1 'polypeptide(L)'
;MRLKAILAFGGCLAALLGFNVQAAPTHALTVYGEAPRYPQQFQHFQYTNPDAPKGGSLRRSAIEIGQFDHILPYIDKGIGVSEIDGWLYSPLAVRSLDEPYTVYGLVARRMERADDGLWLRFYLDPKARFADGKPIRAEDVRFTYDLLLRDGSLKYRTQFADVADVVVESPTQVRFDFKTNQNRTLALDLASLPVLPEHWWRNR
;
A
#
# COMPACT_ATOMS: atom_id res chain seq x y z
N MET A 1 -63.19 30.18 -41.30
CA MET A 1 -63.74 30.29 -39.93
C MET A 1 -62.76 29.62 -38.97
N ARG A 2 -62.01 30.44 -38.21
CA ARG A 2 -61.31 30.25 -36.91
C ARG A 2 -60.51 28.94 -36.66
N LEU A 3 -59.17 28.98 -36.62
CA LEU A 3 -58.27 29.26 -35.46
C LEU A 3 -58.08 28.06 -34.50
N LYS A 4 -56.85 27.50 -34.43
CA LYS A 4 -55.95 27.54 -33.24
C LYS A 4 -54.74 26.62 -33.40
N ALA A 5 -53.56 27.21 -33.21
CA ALA A 5 -52.28 26.55 -32.97
C ALA A 5 -52.17 26.09 -31.51
N ILE A 6 -51.47 24.98 -31.25
CA ILE A 6 -50.81 24.70 -29.97
C ILE A 6 -49.45 24.04 -30.26
N LEU A 7 -48.38 24.79 -29.98
CA LEU A 7 -47.03 24.26 -29.78
C LEU A 7 -47.01 23.42 -28.51
N ALA A 8 -46.36 22.25 -28.54
CA ALA A 8 -45.93 21.54 -27.34
C ALA A 8 -44.40 21.40 -27.37
N PHE A 9 -43.74 22.25 -26.60
CA PHE A 9 -42.31 22.27 -26.35
C PHE A 9 -42.03 21.25 -25.22
N GLY A 10 -41.67 20.02 -25.57
CA GLY A 10 -41.33 18.97 -24.60
C GLY A 10 -39.83 18.98 -24.29
N GLY A 11 -39.41 19.80 -23.32
CA GLY A 11 -38.04 19.81 -22.82
C GLY A 11 -37.70 18.52 -22.07
N CYS A 12 -36.81 17.71 -22.64
CA CYS A 12 -36.24 16.56 -21.97
C CYS A 12 -35.02 17.02 -21.15
N LEU A 13 -35.26 17.38 -19.89
CA LEU A 13 -34.23 17.70 -18.91
C LEU A 13 -33.51 16.38 -18.55
N ALA A 14 -32.42 16.07 -19.24
CA ALA A 14 -31.55 14.95 -18.89
C ALA A 14 -30.87 15.28 -17.55
N ALA A 15 -31.39 14.70 -16.47
CA ALA A 15 -30.74 14.73 -15.17
C ALA A 15 -29.39 14.01 -15.29
N LEU A 16 -28.31 14.78 -15.36
CA LEU A 16 -26.95 14.30 -15.12
C LEU A 16 -26.89 13.85 -13.66
N LEU A 17 -27.23 12.59 -13.42
CA LEU A 17 -26.86 11.89 -12.20
C LEU A 17 -25.33 11.83 -12.21
N GLY A 18 -24.71 12.79 -11.52
CA GLY A 18 -23.30 12.71 -11.19
C GLY A 18 -23.09 11.45 -10.38
N PHE A 19 -22.55 10.42 -11.02
CA PHE A 19 -21.96 9.30 -10.31
C PHE A 19 -20.78 9.88 -9.52
N ASN A 20 -21.03 10.23 -8.26
CA ASN A 20 -19.96 10.27 -7.28
C ASN A 20 -19.47 8.83 -7.19
N VAL A 21 -18.43 8.51 -7.96
CA VAL A 21 -17.65 7.30 -7.77
C VAL A 21 -17.01 7.50 -6.41
N GLN A 22 -17.72 7.12 -5.35
CA GLN A 22 -17.14 7.16 -4.03
C GLN A 22 -15.97 6.17 -4.04
N ALA A 23 -14.74 6.67 -3.84
CA ALA A 23 -13.55 5.87 -3.66
C ALA A 23 -13.84 4.67 -2.75
N ALA A 24 -14.07 3.50 -3.33
CA ALA A 24 -14.41 2.31 -2.57
C ALA A 24 -13.11 1.59 -2.19
N PRO A 25 -12.96 1.10 -0.96
CA PRO A 25 -11.78 0.32 -0.59
C PRO A 25 -11.64 -0.93 -1.47
N THR A 26 -10.52 -1.05 -2.19
CA THR A 26 -10.18 -2.16 -3.08
C THR A 26 -9.13 -3.08 -2.46
N HIS A 27 -9.02 -4.33 -2.96
CA HIS A 27 -7.99 -5.28 -2.54
C HIS A 27 -6.62 -5.05 -3.22
N ALA A 28 -6.60 -4.24 -4.27
CA ALA A 28 -5.43 -3.96 -5.08
C ALA A 28 -5.38 -2.48 -5.52
N LEU A 29 -4.16 -1.99 -5.79
CA LEU A 29 -3.93 -0.70 -6.44
C LEU A 29 -3.11 -0.92 -7.71
N THR A 30 -3.54 -0.27 -8.79
CA THR A 30 -2.84 -0.17 -10.07
C THR A 30 -2.45 1.29 -10.33
N VAL A 31 -1.53 1.53 -11.27
CA VAL A 31 -1.01 2.89 -11.52
C VAL A 31 -2.06 3.80 -12.13
N TYR A 32 -2.87 3.29 -13.06
CA TYR A 32 -3.85 4.08 -13.82
C TYR A 32 -5.31 3.75 -13.49
N GLY A 33 -5.54 2.96 -12.44
CA GLY A 33 -6.89 2.51 -12.07
C GLY A 33 -7.46 1.45 -13.01
N GLU A 34 -6.63 0.85 -13.87
CA GLU A 34 -7.00 -0.32 -14.66
C GLU A 34 -7.34 -1.50 -13.75
N ALA A 35 -8.15 -2.44 -14.27
CA ALA A 35 -8.51 -3.63 -13.53
C ALA A 35 -7.25 -4.47 -13.21
N PRO A 36 -7.03 -4.86 -11.94
CA PRO A 36 -5.92 -5.73 -11.57
C PRO A 36 -6.09 -7.11 -12.21
N ARG A 37 -4.98 -7.81 -12.50
CA ARG A 37 -5.02 -9.17 -13.07
C ARG A 37 -5.77 -10.14 -12.17
N TYR A 38 -5.56 -10.05 -10.86
CA TYR A 38 -6.14 -10.97 -9.88
C TYR A 38 -7.43 -10.39 -9.28
N PRO A 39 -8.57 -11.10 -9.38
CA PRO A 39 -9.84 -10.66 -8.80
C PRO A 39 -9.80 -10.73 -7.27
N GLN A 40 -10.73 -10.06 -6.59
CA GLN A 40 -10.74 -9.96 -5.12
C GLN A 40 -10.67 -11.30 -4.37
N GLN A 41 -11.22 -12.36 -4.94
CA GLN A 41 -11.29 -13.71 -4.38
C GLN A 41 -10.15 -14.65 -4.83
N PHE A 42 -9.12 -14.14 -5.50
CA PHE A 42 -7.97 -14.97 -5.88
C PHE A 42 -7.30 -15.59 -4.65
N GLN A 43 -6.77 -16.81 -4.81
CA GLN A 43 -6.21 -17.57 -3.69
C GLN A 43 -4.68 -17.51 -3.66
N HIS A 44 -4.06 -17.34 -4.82
CA HIS A 44 -2.61 -17.27 -4.97
C HIS A 44 -2.26 -16.58 -6.28
N PHE A 45 -1.03 -16.04 -6.38
CA PHE A 45 -0.51 -15.55 -7.64
C PHE A 45 -0.28 -16.71 -8.62
N GLN A 46 -0.42 -16.45 -9.92
CA GLN A 46 -0.30 -17.47 -10.97
C GLN A 46 1.12 -18.04 -11.06
N TYR A 47 2.13 -17.27 -10.69
CA TYR A 47 3.53 -17.68 -10.65
C TYR A 47 3.92 -18.45 -9.37
N THR A 48 2.95 -18.89 -8.58
CA THR A 48 3.19 -19.67 -7.35
C THR A 48 2.65 -21.09 -7.49
N ASN A 49 3.28 -22.04 -6.79
CA ASN A 49 2.76 -23.39 -6.63
C ASN A 49 1.97 -23.47 -5.31
N PRO A 50 0.62 -23.56 -5.33
CA PRO A 50 -0.18 -23.67 -4.10
C PRO A 50 0.12 -24.97 -3.32
N ASP A 51 0.54 -26.02 -4.00
CA ASP A 51 0.88 -27.33 -3.43
C ASP A 51 2.37 -27.46 -3.07
N ALA A 52 3.08 -26.33 -2.95
CA ALA A 52 4.49 -26.33 -2.61
C ALA A 52 4.75 -27.06 -1.28
N PRO A 53 5.65 -28.06 -1.24
CA PRO A 53 5.94 -28.81 -0.02
C PRO A 53 6.48 -27.85 1.06
N LYS A 54 6.02 -28.05 2.30
CA LYS A 54 6.44 -27.24 3.46
C LYS A 54 7.49 -28.00 4.25
N GLY A 55 8.57 -27.30 4.63
CA GLY A 55 9.69 -27.85 5.40
C GLY A 55 11.03 -27.76 4.66
N GLY A 56 12.08 -28.30 5.29
CA GLY A 56 13.45 -28.25 4.79
C GLY A 56 14.21 -26.97 5.19
N SER A 57 15.38 -26.77 4.59
CA SER A 57 16.25 -25.62 4.85
C SER A 57 16.72 -24.97 3.56
N LEU A 58 16.64 -23.65 3.48
CA LEU A 58 17.28 -22.86 2.44
C LEU A 58 18.67 -22.42 2.91
N ARG A 59 19.71 -22.71 2.11
CA ARG A 59 21.05 -22.16 2.29
C ARG A 59 21.43 -21.40 1.03
N ARG A 60 21.78 -20.12 1.20
CA ARG A 60 22.28 -19.24 0.14
C ARG A 60 23.47 -18.44 0.67
N SER A 61 24.36 -18.06 -0.24
CA SER A 61 25.35 -17.01 0.01
C SER A 61 24.66 -15.66 -0.08
N ALA A 62 25.08 -14.71 0.76
CA ALA A 62 24.75 -13.30 0.57
C ALA A 62 25.43 -12.77 -0.70
N ILE A 63 24.78 -11.84 -1.39
CA ILE A 63 25.31 -11.13 -2.55
C ILE A 63 26.39 -10.13 -2.12
N GLU A 64 26.30 -9.59 -0.90
CA GLU A 64 27.27 -8.67 -0.36
C GLU A 64 28.64 -9.35 -0.16
N ILE A 65 29.69 -8.63 -0.57
CA ILE A 65 31.06 -9.13 -0.45
C ILE A 65 31.52 -8.92 1.00
N GLY A 66 31.77 -10.01 1.71
CA GLY A 66 32.38 -9.99 3.04
C GLY A 66 31.42 -10.35 4.17
N GLN A 67 31.75 -9.92 5.39
CA GLN A 67 30.93 -10.14 6.57
C GLN A 67 29.90 -9.02 6.70
N PHE A 68 28.64 -9.37 6.97
CA PHE A 68 27.62 -8.41 7.37
C PHE A 68 27.79 -8.05 8.87
N ASP A 69 27.42 -6.83 9.23
CA ASP A 69 27.40 -6.36 10.62
C ASP A 69 25.98 -6.15 11.16
N HIS A 70 24.96 -6.17 10.29
CA HIS A 70 23.55 -6.09 10.67
C HIS A 70 22.63 -6.85 9.70
N ILE A 71 21.37 -7.04 10.12
CA ILE A 71 20.32 -7.74 9.36
C ILE A 71 19.09 -6.84 9.10
N LEU A 72 19.29 -5.52 9.11
CA LEU A 72 18.24 -4.52 8.88
C LEU A 72 18.37 -3.96 7.46
N PRO A 73 17.52 -4.36 6.50
CA PRO A 73 17.64 -3.92 5.10
C PRO A 73 17.12 -2.48 4.85
N TYR A 74 17.09 -1.65 5.90
CA TYR A 74 16.44 -0.33 5.89
C TYR A 74 17.36 0.84 6.22
N ILE A 75 18.65 0.60 6.46
CA ILE A 75 19.65 1.63 6.81
C ILE A 75 20.80 1.63 5.79
N ASP A 76 21.45 2.77 5.61
CA ASP A 76 22.60 2.90 4.69
C ASP A 76 23.95 2.57 5.37
N LYS A 77 23.97 2.56 6.71
CA LYS A 77 25.21 2.43 7.49
C LYS A 77 25.53 0.96 7.76
N GLY A 78 26.76 0.55 7.43
CA GLY A 78 27.25 -0.81 7.67
C GLY A 78 27.09 -1.71 6.45
N ILE A 79 27.30 -3.01 6.63
CA ILE A 79 27.10 -4.03 5.60
C ILE A 79 25.93 -4.89 6.05
N GLY A 80 24.78 -4.69 5.40
CA GLY A 80 23.55 -5.45 5.64
C GLY A 80 23.46 -6.70 4.75
N VAL A 81 22.37 -7.44 4.92
CA VAL A 81 21.97 -8.53 4.03
C VAL A 81 20.68 -8.08 3.33
N SER A 82 20.73 -7.81 2.03
CA SER A 82 19.57 -7.27 1.31
C SER A 82 18.49 -8.31 1.01
N GLU A 83 18.85 -9.59 0.92
CA GLU A 83 17.93 -10.66 0.50
C GLU A 83 16.87 -11.00 1.55
N ILE A 84 17.05 -10.56 2.80
CA ILE A 84 16.08 -10.74 3.88
C ILE A 84 15.02 -9.63 3.93
N ASP A 85 15.04 -8.68 2.98
CA ASP A 85 13.98 -7.68 2.86
C ASP A 85 12.62 -8.35 2.65
N GLY A 86 11.63 -7.89 3.41
CA GLY A 86 10.30 -8.50 3.49
C GLY A 86 10.20 -9.81 4.28
N TRP A 87 11.30 -10.41 4.74
CA TRP A 87 11.27 -11.67 5.50
C TRP A 87 11.02 -11.42 7.00
N LEU A 88 11.58 -10.34 7.54
CA LEU A 88 11.45 -9.97 8.94
C LEU A 88 10.24 -9.07 9.20
N TYR A 89 10.01 -8.09 8.33
CA TYR A 89 8.91 -7.13 8.45
C TYR A 89 8.12 -7.10 7.15
N SER A 90 6.85 -7.47 7.23
CA SER A 90 5.96 -7.47 6.08
C SER A 90 5.54 -6.04 5.71
N PRO A 91 5.43 -5.73 4.41
CA PRO A 91 4.90 -4.46 3.94
C PRO A 91 3.37 -4.37 4.10
N LEU A 92 2.83 -3.14 3.96
CA LEU A 92 1.39 -2.90 3.90
C LEU A 92 0.71 -3.72 2.80
N ALA A 93 1.31 -3.80 1.61
CA ALA A 93 0.86 -4.56 0.47
C ALA A 93 2.04 -5.22 -0.25
N VAL A 94 1.76 -6.24 -1.06
CA VAL A 94 2.77 -6.96 -1.85
C VAL A 94 2.60 -6.64 -3.34
N ARG A 95 3.72 -6.32 -4.00
CA ARG A 95 3.75 -6.11 -5.45
C ARG A 95 3.66 -7.45 -6.20
N SER A 96 2.80 -7.51 -7.21
CA SER A 96 2.75 -8.63 -8.15
C SER A 96 3.97 -8.64 -9.08
N LEU A 97 4.53 -9.83 -9.34
CA LEU A 97 5.67 -10.02 -10.23
C LEU A 97 5.30 -10.24 -11.70
N ASP A 98 4.02 -10.49 -12.00
CA ASP A 98 3.51 -10.74 -13.35
C ASP A 98 2.56 -9.64 -13.85
N GLU A 99 2.66 -8.45 -13.26
CA GLU A 99 1.96 -7.23 -13.68
C GLU A 99 2.94 -6.04 -13.74
N PRO A 100 2.70 -5.02 -14.58
CA PRO A 100 3.61 -3.89 -14.74
C PRO A 100 3.94 -3.20 -13.39
N TYR A 101 2.90 -2.72 -12.70
CA TYR A 101 2.98 -2.25 -11.32
C TYR A 101 1.61 -2.32 -10.67
N THR A 102 1.34 -3.44 -10.00
CA THR A 102 0.13 -3.67 -9.20
C THR A 102 0.53 -4.17 -7.82
N VAL A 103 -0.11 -3.65 -6.77
CA VAL A 103 0.05 -4.12 -5.40
C VAL A 103 -1.25 -4.71 -4.87
N TYR A 104 -1.15 -5.77 -4.07
CA TYR A 104 -2.26 -6.49 -3.46
C TYR A 104 -2.12 -6.48 -1.94
N GLY A 105 -3.25 -6.43 -1.23
CA GLY A 105 -3.23 -6.36 0.22
C GLY A 105 -2.41 -7.45 0.91
N LEU A 106 -1.67 -7.07 1.96
CA LEU A 106 -0.91 -7.97 2.83
C LEU A 106 -1.22 -7.65 4.31
N VAL A 107 -0.43 -6.78 4.95
CA VAL A 107 -0.75 -6.28 6.31
C VAL A 107 -2.00 -5.40 6.25
N ALA A 108 -2.13 -4.59 5.20
CA ALA A 108 -3.36 -3.91 4.83
C ALA A 108 -4.19 -4.82 3.91
N ARG A 109 -5.39 -5.19 4.33
CA ARG A 109 -6.31 -6.02 3.52
C ARG A 109 -7.00 -5.23 2.40
N ARG A 110 -7.10 -3.91 2.54
CA ARG A 110 -7.71 -3.01 1.55
C ARG A 110 -7.01 -1.67 1.52
N MET A 111 -7.13 -1.00 0.40
CA MET A 111 -6.60 0.32 0.12
C MET A 111 -7.70 1.18 -0.52
N GLU A 112 -7.71 2.47 -0.24
CA GLU A 112 -8.68 3.41 -0.80
C GLU A 112 -7.94 4.68 -1.19
N ARG A 113 -8.03 5.03 -2.46
CA ARG A 113 -7.40 6.24 -3.01
C ARG A 113 -8.47 7.27 -3.29
N ALA A 114 -8.23 8.51 -2.87
CA ALA A 114 -9.10 9.64 -3.16
C ALA A 114 -9.34 9.81 -4.66
N ASP A 115 -10.54 10.29 -5.04
CA ASP A 115 -10.86 10.59 -6.44
C ASP A 115 -10.00 11.72 -7.01
N ASP A 116 -9.61 12.69 -6.17
CA ASP A 116 -8.68 13.77 -6.52
C ASP A 116 -7.20 13.34 -6.48
N GLY A 117 -6.93 12.12 -6.02
CA GLY A 117 -5.60 11.54 -5.87
C GLY A 117 -4.73 12.19 -4.81
N LEU A 118 -5.31 12.95 -3.85
CA LEU A 118 -4.57 13.68 -2.82
C LEU A 118 -4.41 12.92 -1.49
N TRP A 119 -5.03 11.76 -1.32
CA TRP A 119 -4.77 10.90 -0.17
C TRP A 119 -4.92 9.42 -0.52
N LEU A 120 -4.27 8.59 0.30
CA LEU A 120 -4.39 7.14 0.28
C LEU A 120 -4.62 6.62 1.70
N ARG A 121 -5.65 5.81 1.87
CA ARG A 121 -5.98 5.13 3.13
C ARG A 121 -5.69 3.64 3.04
N PHE A 122 -5.08 3.11 4.09
CA PHE A 122 -4.88 1.67 4.28
C PHE A 122 -5.81 1.16 5.38
N TYR A 123 -6.44 0.02 5.12
CA TYR A 123 -7.25 -0.71 6.08
C TYR A 123 -6.48 -1.96 6.53
N LEU A 124 -5.96 -1.93 7.75
CA LEU A 124 -5.18 -3.04 8.31
C LEU A 124 -6.05 -4.27 8.54
N ASP A 125 -5.46 -5.46 8.34
CA ASP A 125 -6.12 -6.71 8.70
C ASP A 125 -6.15 -6.85 10.24
N PRO A 126 -7.33 -6.95 10.88
CA PRO A 126 -7.42 -7.17 12.33
C PRO A 126 -6.79 -8.49 12.80
N LYS A 127 -6.41 -9.40 11.90
CA LYS A 127 -5.65 -10.63 12.18
C LYS A 127 -4.14 -10.45 12.08
N ALA A 128 -3.64 -9.35 11.53
CA ALA A 128 -2.19 -9.12 11.39
C ALA A 128 -1.51 -9.01 12.76
N ARG A 129 -0.48 -9.83 13.00
CA ARG A 129 0.27 -9.90 14.26
C ARG A 129 1.77 -9.85 13.99
N PHE A 130 2.50 -9.21 14.89
CA PHE A 130 3.94 -9.41 14.98
C PHE A 130 4.27 -10.80 15.53
N ALA A 131 5.54 -11.21 15.41
CA ALA A 131 6.00 -12.53 15.89
C ALA A 131 5.82 -12.75 17.41
N ASP A 132 5.72 -11.66 18.19
CA ASP A 132 5.42 -11.72 19.63
C ASP A 132 3.91 -11.81 19.95
N GLY A 133 3.06 -11.93 18.93
CA GLY A 133 1.62 -12.06 19.05
C GLY A 133 0.86 -10.75 19.24
N LYS A 134 1.53 -9.58 19.28
CA LYS A 134 0.85 -8.29 19.38
C LYS A 134 0.19 -7.90 18.06
N PRO A 135 -0.99 -7.24 18.09
CA PRO A 135 -1.64 -6.72 16.89
C PRO A 135 -0.79 -5.65 16.22
N ILE A 136 -0.70 -5.72 14.89
CA ILE A 136 -0.20 -4.61 14.07
C ILE A 136 -1.29 -3.54 14.03
N ARG A 137 -0.92 -2.29 14.34
CA ARG A 137 -1.85 -1.15 14.37
C ARG A 137 -1.40 0.00 13.48
N ALA A 138 -2.30 0.94 13.23
CA ALA A 138 -2.03 2.14 12.45
C ALA A 138 -0.92 3.01 13.07
N GLU A 139 -0.80 2.99 14.39
CA GLU A 139 0.27 3.66 15.12
C GLU A 139 1.65 3.08 14.77
N ASP A 140 1.78 1.76 14.58
CA ASP A 140 3.02 1.12 14.13
C ASP A 140 3.40 1.58 12.72
N VAL A 141 2.42 1.77 11.84
CA VAL A 141 2.64 2.26 10.46
C VAL A 141 3.17 3.68 10.47
N ARG A 142 2.53 4.57 11.22
CA ARG A 142 2.98 5.97 11.39
C ARG A 142 4.37 6.01 12.01
N PHE A 143 4.58 5.27 13.09
CA PHE A 143 5.89 5.18 13.74
C PHE A 143 6.98 4.71 12.77
N THR A 144 6.68 3.69 11.96
CA THR A 144 7.63 3.16 10.98
C THR A 144 7.99 4.19 9.92
N TYR A 145 6.98 4.88 9.39
CA TYR A 145 7.18 5.96 8.43
C TYR A 145 8.10 7.06 9.01
N ASP A 146 7.80 7.55 10.21
CA ASP A 146 8.58 8.58 10.88
C ASP A 146 10.02 8.11 11.17
N LEU A 147 10.18 6.86 11.64
CA LEU A 147 11.48 6.26 11.93
C LEU A 147 12.34 6.14 10.67
N LEU A 148 11.77 5.68 9.55
CA LEU A 148 12.51 5.51 8.30
C LEU A 148 12.89 6.84 7.65
N LEU A 149 12.06 7.88 7.80
CA LEU A 149 12.44 9.24 7.37
C LEU A 149 13.53 9.86 8.26
N ARG A 150 13.57 9.52 9.55
CA ARG A 150 14.55 10.06 10.49
C ARG A 150 15.89 9.33 10.40
N ASP A 151 15.88 8.01 10.45
CA ASP A 151 17.07 7.16 10.65
C ASP A 151 17.27 6.10 9.57
N GLY A 152 16.28 5.89 8.70
CA GLY A 152 16.37 4.95 7.60
C GLY A 152 17.27 5.45 6.46
N SER A 153 17.42 4.56 5.47
CA SER A 153 18.11 4.83 4.21
C SER A 153 17.60 6.12 3.56
N LEU A 154 18.51 6.89 2.95
CA LEU A 154 18.19 8.11 2.22
C LEU A 154 17.10 7.89 1.16
N LYS A 155 16.99 6.66 0.62
CA LYS A 155 15.95 6.29 -0.35
C LYS A 155 14.54 6.62 0.14
N TYR A 156 14.24 6.44 1.43
CA TYR A 156 12.89 6.68 1.97
C TYR A 156 12.51 8.16 1.94
N ARG A 157 13.47 9.05 2.19
CA ARG A 157 13.26 10.51 2.13
C ARG A 157 12.93 10.96 0.71
N THR A 158 13.61 10.38 -0.28
CA THR A 158 13.33 10.67 -1.70
C THR A 158 12.02 10.03 -2.14
N GLN A 159 11.78 8.77 -1.81
CA GLN A 159 10.60 8.01 -2.23
C GLN A 159 9.30 8.61 -1.67
N PHE A 160 9.31 9.09 -0.42
CA PHE A 160 8.13 9.65 0.24
C PHE A 160 8.15 11.18 0.34
N ALA A 161 8.96 11.85 -0.47
CA ALA A 161 9.11 13.30 -0.46
C ALA A 161 7.78 14.06 -0.66
N ASP A 162 6.83 13.46 -1.39
CA ASP A 162 5.54 14.05 -1.73
C ASP A 162 4.42 13.75 -0.72
N VAL A 163 4.71 13.05 0.38
CA VAL A 163 3.76 12.88 1.49
C VAL A 163 3.74 14.16 2.32
N ALA A 164 2.53 14.67 2.58
CA ALA A 164 2.28 15.86 3.39
C ALA A 164 2.07 15.50 4.87
N ASP A 165 1.27 14.46 5.15
CA ASP A 165 0.96 14.04 6.52
C ASP A 165 0.59 12.55 6.59
N VAL A 166 0.69 11.97 7.80
CA VAL A 166 0.26 10.60 8.12
C VAL A 166 -0.72 10.64 9.30
N VAL A 167 -2.00 10.44 8.98
CA VAL A 167 -3.11 10.52 9.91
C VAL A 167 -3.51 9.13 10.37
N VAL A 168 -3.46 8.89 11.69
CA VAL A 168 -4.05 7.71 12.31
C VAL A 168 -5.53 8.00 12.56
N GLU A 169 -6.41 7.41 11.76
CA GLU A 169 -7.86 7.63 11.85
C GLU A 169 -8.52 6.65 12.84
N SER A 170 -7.95 5.45 12.98
CA SER A 170 -8.35 4.45 13.97
C SER A 170 -7.22 3.42 14.15
N PRO A 171 -7.29 2.49 15.12
CA PRO A 171 -6.24 1.48 15.30
C PRO A 171 -5.99 0.57 14.08
N THR A 172 -6.92 0.52 13.13
CA THR A 172 -6.81 -0.28 11.89
C THR A 172 -6.90 0.56 10.62
N GLN A 173 -6.85 1.89 10.71
CA GLN A 173 -6.93 2.78 9.54
C GLN A 173 -5.88 3.89 9.66
N VAL A 174 -5.07 4.00 8.62
CA VAL A 174 -4.05 5.03 8.48
C VAL A 174 -4.18 5.66 7.10
N ARG A 175 -4.16 7.00 7.06
CA ARG A 175 -4.27 7.79 5.83
C ARG A 175 -2.99 8.59 5.62
N PHE A 176 -2.47 8.53 4.41
CA PHE A 176 -1.37 9.34 3.93
C PHE A 176 -1.95 10.45 3.05
N ASP A 177 -1.71 11.69 3.45
CA ASP A 177 -2.09 12.88 2.67
C ASP A 177 -0.91 13.27 1.78
N PHE A 178 -1.17 13.65 0.54
CA PHE A 178 -0.15 13.98 -0.45
C PHE A 178 -0.09 15.48 -0.70
N LYS A 179 1.11 16.00 -0.97
CA LYS A 179 1.34 17.41 -1.30
C LYS A 179 0.73 17.75 -2.67
N THR A 180 0.80 16.82 -3.61
CA THR A 180 0.27 16.94 -4.96
C THR A 180 -0.19 15.57 -5.47
N ASN A 181 -1.00 15.55 -6.52
CA ASN A 181 -1.40 14.33 -7.22
C ASN A 181 -0.54 14.01 -8.47
N GLN A 182 0.62 14.65 -8.61
CA GLN A 182 1.49 14.51 -9.79
C GLN A 182 2.31 13.22 -9.76
N ASN A 183 2.69 12.76 -8.56
CA ASN A 183 3.41 11.51 -8.38
C ASN A 183 2.44 10.32 -8.47
N ARG A 184 2.39 9.70 -9.65
CA ARG A 184 1.43 8.61 -9.94
C ARG A 184 1.75 7.31 -9.23
N THR A 185 3.01 7.08 -8.85
CA THR A 185 3.45 5.82 -8.22
C THR A 185 3.47 5.89 -6.70
N LEU A 186 3.47 7.09 -6.10
CA LEU A 186 3.56 7.26 -4.64
C LEU A 186 2.61 6.37 -3.85
N ALA A 187 1.36 6.22 -4.32
CA ALA A 187 0.38 5.36 -3.67
C ALA A 187 0.80 3.88 -3.62
N LEU A 188 1.39 3.37 -4.70
CA LEU A 188 1.90 2.00 -4.79
C LEU A 188 3.22 1.86 -4.04
N ASP A 189 4.06 2.89 -4.07
CA ASP A 189 5.33 2.95 -3.35
C ASP A 189 5.13 2.93 -1.82
N LEU A 190 4.11 3.64 -1.31
CA LEU A 190 3.71 3.56 0.10
C LEU A 190 3.24 2.16 0.48
N ALA A 191 2.67 1.41 -0.46
CA ALA A 191 2.23 0.06 -0.20
C ALA A 191 3.41 -0.89 0.10
N SER A 192 4.64 -0.57 -0.35
CA SER A 192 5.85 -1.33 0.00
C SER A 192 6.45 -0.94 1.36
N LEU A 193 5.86 0.00 2.11
CA LEU A 193 6.35 0.39 3.43
C LEU A 193 6.28 -0.82 4.39
N PRO A 194 7.41 -1.31 4.94
CA PRO A 194 7.40 -2.34 5.98
C PRO A 194 6.71 -1.81 7.23
N VAL A 195 6.16 -2.70 8.06
CA VAL A 195 5.57 -2.31 9.34
C VAL A 195 6.43 -2.84 10.49
N LEU A 196 7.09 -1.93 11.20
CA LEU A 196 7.94 -2.23 12.34
C LEU A 196 7.14 -2.09 13.65
N PRO A 197 7.35 -2.96 14.65
CA PRO A 197 6.68 -2.88 15.94
C PRO A 197 7.17 -1.68 16.74
N GLU A 198 6.31 -0.68 16.92
CA GLU A 198 6.65 0.54 17.66
C GLU A 198 7.11 0.22 19.08
N HIS A 199 6.42 -0.73 19.75
CA HIS A 199 6.75 -1.14 21.12
C HIS A 199 8.15 -1.72 21.28
N TRP A 200 8.77 -2.20 20.19
CA TRP A 200 10.12 -2.75 20.21
C TRP A 200 11.18 -1.71 19.84
N TRP A 201 10.85 -0.84 18.88
CA TRP A 201 11.79 0.09 18.27
C TRP A 201 11.83 1.47 18.94
N ARG A 202 10.77 1.89 19.66
CA ARG A 202 10.71 3.22 20.28
C ARG A 202 11.88 3.52 21.22
N ASN A 203 12.47 2.50 21.83
CA ASN A 203 13.55 2.63 22.83
C ASN A 203 14.95 2.29 22.27
N ARG A 204 15.12 2.24 20.95
CA ARG A 204 16.37 1.84 20.29
C ARG A 204 16.91 2.92 19.38
#